data_AF-A0A9P6FFQ3-F1
#
_entry.id   AF-A0A9P6FFQ3-F1
#
_cell.length_a   1.000
_cell.length_b   1.000
_cell.length_c   1.000
_cell.angle_alpha   90.00
_cell.angle_beta   90.00
_cell.angle_gamma   90.00
#
_symmetry.space_group_name_H-M   'P 1'
#
loop_
_entity.id
_entity.type
_entity.pdbx_description
1 polymer ?
#
loop_
_entity_poly.entity_id
_entity_poly.type
_entity_poly.pdbx_seq_one_letter_code
_entity_poly.pdbx_strand_id
1 'polypeptide(L)'
;MVLKSSFTMLVVASLAVFGTYTPQAEAHSWADCIDWKFNKSGGKQDWSDKGGKCTGYARRFPLHKAFGSLDSADPSRHYQQVHKNPNSALACSNGKAGVEAGSDETRANPPSKAYGGKYGQMTVTSVGDTLCVRWPAKNHAKKNEPNNMVQINLSKAKDAKDISQQELLKNTIARLPYKNCNAGSNEDRRACGGCFKVPVRAKGTYLLQWRWMLNKNEWYTSCADIQIK
;
A
#
# COMPACT_ATOMS: atom_id res chain seq x y z
N MET A 1 21.61 34.05 -68.37
CA MET A 1 21.43 34.04 -66.90
C MET A 1 20.81 32.70 -66.54
N VAL A 2 21.61 31.74 -66.07
CA VAL A 2 21.12 30.42 -65.63
C VAL A 2 21.90 30.07 -64.37
N LEU A 3 21.16 29.74 -63.30
CA LEU A 3 21.58 29.72 -61.91
C LEU A 3 22.67 28.67 -61.61
N LYS A 4 23.69 29.10 -60.85
CA LYS A 4 24.64 28.22 -60.17
C LYS A 4 23.92 27.48 -59.04
N SER A 5 23.89 26.15 -59.14
CA SER A 5 23.47 25.26 -58.06
C SER A 5 24.69 24.97 -57.18
N SER A 6 24.60 25.28 -55.89
CA SER A 6 25.60 24.90 -54.89
C SER A 6 24.87 24.75 -53.55
N PHE A 7 24.29 23.57 -53.33
CA PHE A 7 23.84 23.17 -51.99
C PHE A 7 24.95 22.34 -51.36
N THR A 8 25.77 22.99 -50.54
CA THR A 8 26.77 22.34 -49.69
C THR A 8 26.11 21.90 -48.38
N MET A 9 26.37 20.65 -48.02
CA MET A 9 25.99 19.96 -46.79
C MET A 9 26.08 20.82 -45.53
N LEU A 10 25.05 20.72 -44.67
CA LEU A 10 25.18 20.92 -43.23
C LEU A 10 24.78 19.62 -42.53
N VAL A 11 25.82 18.85 -42.19
CA VAL A 11 25.77 17.62 -41.40
C VAL A 11 25.95 17.99 -39.93
N VAL A 12 24.94 17.62 -39.14
CA VAL A 12 25.00 17.12 -37.75
C VAL A 12 25.55 18.06 -36.67
N ALA A 13 24.64 18.51 -35.80
CA ALA A 13 24.90 18.67 -34.37
C ALA A 13 23.62 18.29 -33.59
N SER A 14 23.24 17.00 -33.64
CA SER A 14 22.25 16.43 -32.73
C SER A 14 22.90 16.28 -31.36
N LEU A 15 23.05 17.38 -30.61
CA LEU A 15 23.52 17.31 -29.24
C LEU A 15 22.51 16.50 -28.41
N ALA A 16 22.99 15.34 -27.97
CA ALA A 16 22.34 14.43 -27.06
C ALA A 16 21.85 15.16 -25.80
N VAL A 17 20.55 15.41 -25.73
CA VAL A 17 19.85 15.52 -24.45
C VAL A 17 19.16 14.18 -24.20
N PHE A 18 19.96 13.11 -24.15
CA PHE A 18 19.60 11.96 -23.35
C PHE A 18 19.92 12.32 -21.90
N GLY A 19 19.15 13.27 -21.36
CA GLY A 19 18.99 13.37 -19.93
C GLY A 19 18.59 11.99 -19.47
N THR A 20 19.44 11.38 -18.65
CA THR A 20 19.22 10.07 -18.06
C THR A 20 17.89 10.12 -17.32
N TYR A 21 16.81 9.72 -17.99
CA TYR A 21 15.56 9.30 -17.39
C TYR A 21 15.87 8.00 -16.64
N THR A 22 16.62 8.09 -15.54
CA THR A 22 16.51 7.08 -14.51
C THR A 22 15.07 7.22 -14.02
N PRO A 23 14.20 6.21 -14.21
CA PRO A 23 12.88 6.26 -13.59
C PRO A 23 13.14 6.48 -12.11
N GLN A 24 12.65 7.59 -11.56
CA GLN A 24 12.62 7.76 -10.12
C GLN A 24 11.83 6.58 -9.61
N ALA A 25 12.54 5.62 -9.00
CA ALA A 25 11.92 4.46 -8.39
C ALA A 25 10.95 5.00 -7.34
N GLU A 26 9.66 4.83 -7.61
CA GLU A 26 8.62 5.42 -6.81
C GLU A 26 8.60 4.74 -5.43
N ALA A 27 8.74 5.55 -4.40
CA ALA A 27 8.96 5.15 -3.03
C ALA A 27 7.71 4.61 -2.32
N HIS A 28 6.58 4.55 -3.04
CA HIS A 28 5.28 4.57 -2.43
C HIS A 28 4.78 3.15 -2.16
N SER A 29 4.41 2.87 -0.90
CA SER A 29 3.98 1.54 -0.47
C SER A 29 2.55 1.56 0.06
N TRP A 30 1.93 0.38 0.08
CA TRP A 30 0.52 0.18 0.44
C TRP A 30 0.31 -1.25 0.95
N ALA A 31 -0.81 -1.50 1.63
CA ALA A 31 -1.19 -2.87 1.95
C ALA A 31 -1.70 -3.59 0.70
N ASP A 32 -0.92 -4.54 0.21
CA ASP A 32 -1.28 -5.44 -0.89
C ASP A 32 -2.25 -6.53 -0.42
N CYS A 33 -2.06 -7.01 0.81
CA CYS A 33 -2.92 -7.99 1.44
C CYS A 33 -3.12 -7.66 2.92
N ILE A 34 -4.35 -7.78 3.41
CA ILE A 34 -4.71 -7.57 4.83
C ILE A 34 -4.71 -8.90 5.59
N ASP A 35 -5.03 -10.00 4.92
CA ASP A 35 -5.01 -11.34 5.50
C ASP A 35 -4.26 -12.35 4.62
N TRP A 36 -2.94 -12.33 4.71
CA TRP A 36 -2.02 -13.25 4.06
C TRP A 36 -1.99 -14.59 4.80
N LYS A 37 -2.25 -15.68 4.08
CA LYS A 37 -2.15 -17.04 4.61
C LYS A 37 -0.94 -17.73 4.01
N PHE A 38 0.01 -18.11 4.86
CA PHE A 38 1.17 -18.89 4.45
C PHE A 38 0.77 -20.32 4.07
N ASN A 39 1.42 -20.86 3.04
CA ASN A 39 1.26 -22.25 2.60
C ASN A 39 1.84 -23.26 3.59
N LYS A 40 2.86 -22.86 4.36
CA LYS A 40 3.52 -23.68 5.39
C LYS A 40 3.42 -22.99 6.74
N SER A 41 3.07 -23.76 7.76
CA SER A 41 3.15 -23.34 9.16
C SER A 41 4.55 -23.66 9.72
N GLY A 42 5.15 -22.69 10.41
CA GLY A 42 6.50 -22.84 10.99
C GLY A 42 7.63 -22.61 9.99
N GLY A 43 8.79 -22.19 10.51
CA GLY A 43 9.96 -21.83 9.70
C GLY A 43 9.97 -20.37 9.23
N LYS A 44 10.89 -20.06 8.30
CA LYS A 44 11.05 -18.71 7.76
C LYS A 44 9.83 -18.33 6.92
N GLN A 45 9.21 -17.21 7.25
CA GLN A 45 8.09 -16.65 6.51
C GLN A 45 8.51 -16.29 5.07
N ASP A 46 7.72 -16.73 4.10
CA ASP A 46 7.86 -16.39 2.68
C ASP A 46 6.63 -15.56 2.27
N TRP A 47 6.86 -14.27 2.05
CA TRP A 47 5.83 -13.30 1.67
C TRP A 47 5.57 -13.26 0.15
N SER A 48 6.32 -14.01 -0.66
CA SER A 48 6.09 -14.09 -2.11
C SER A 48 4.84 -14.90 -2.43
N ASP A 49 4.35 -14.80 -3.67
CA ASP A 49 3.21 -15.59 -4.14
C ASP A 49 3.44 -17.12 -4.12
N LYS A 50 4.68 -17.58 -3.92
CA LYS A 50 5.00 -19.00 -3.68
C LYS A 50 4.79 -19.42 -2.22
N GLY A 51 4.92 -18.47 -1.30
CA GLY A 51 4.87 -18.70 0.14
C GLY A 51 3.48 -18.68 0.76
N GLY A 52 2.47 -18.23 0.02
CA GLY A 52 1.11 -18.09 0.53
C GLY A 52 0.14 -17.48 -0.48
N LYS A 53 -1.02 -17.06 0.01
CA LYS A 53 -2.04 -16.36 -0.77
C LYS A 53 -2.79 -15.35 0.08
N CYS A 54 -3.34 -14.33 -0.58
CA CYS A 54 -4.17 -13.35 0.10
C CYS A 54 -5.62 -13.83 0.24
N THR A 55 -6.19 -13.66 1.43
CA THR A 55 -7.58 -14.04 1.77
C THR A 55 -8.44 -12.88 2.25
N GLY A 56 -7.87 -11.67 2.32
CA GLY A 56 -8.59 -10.47 2.71
C GLY A 56 -7.82 -9.23 2.26
N TYR A 57 -8.53 -8.26 1.71
CA TYR A 57 -7.93 -7.13 0.99
C TYR A 57 -8.38 -5.78 1.56
N ALA A 58 -7.64 -4.73 1.19
CA ALA A 58 -8.08 -3.36 1.39
C ALA A 58 -9.36 -3.08 0.58
N ARG A 59 -10.09 -2.02 0.95
CA ARG A 59 -11.32 -1.63 0.25
C ARG A 59 -11.02 -1.35 -1.22
N ARG A 60 -11.92 -1.85 -2.09
CA ARG A 60 -11.86 -1.69 -3.55
C ARG A 60 -10.50 -2.08 -4.16
N PHE A 61 -9.79 -3.02 -3.55
CA PHE A 61 -8.48 -3.46 -4.05
C PHE A 61 -8.66 -4.20 -5.40
N PRO A 62 -7.99 -3.77 -6.47
CA PRO A 62 -8.15 -4.39 -7.78
C PRO A 62 -7.47 -5.76 -7.84
N LEU A 63 -8.18 -6.77 -8.38
CA LEU A 63 -7.62 -8.11 -8.59
C LEU A 63 -6.86 -8.20 -9.93
N HIS A 64 -6.11 -9.29 -10.09
CA HIS A 64 -5.35 -9.63 -11.31
C HIS A 64 -4.29 -8.59 -11.68
N LYS A 65 -3.72 -7.94 -10.67
CA LYS A 65 -2.61 -7.00 -10.80
C LYS A 65 -1.33 -7.67 -10.33
N ALA A 66 -0.21 -7.31 -10.95
CA ALA A 66 1.08 -7.83 -10.51
C ALA A 66 1.43 -7.24 -9.14
N PHE A 67 2.08 -8.03 -8.28
CA PHE A 67 2.51 -7.56 -6.98
C PHE A 67 3.40 -6.31 -7.11
N GLY A 68 3.09 -5.28 -6.31
CA GLY A 68 3.85 -4.04 -6.29
C GLY A 68 3.71 -3.14 -7.51
N SER A 69 2.75 -3.40 -8.42
CA SER A 69 2.58 -2.64 -9.67
C SER A 69 1.47 -1.57 -9.65
N LEU A 70 1.02 -1.17 -8.46
CA LEU A 70 -0.10 -0.22 -8.29
C LEU A 70 0.34 1.15 -7.78
N ASP A 71 1.62 1.46 -7.97
CA ASP A 71 2.22 2.78 -7.82
C ASP A 71 1.68 3.73 -8.89
N SER A 72 1.91 3.42 -10.17
CA SER A 72 1.51 4.31 -11.28
C SER A 72 0.26 3.83 -12.03
N ALA A 73 -0.53 2.95 -11.41
CA ALA A 73 -1.76 2.43 -12.01
C ALA A 73 -2.93 3.40 -11.80
N ASP A 74 -3.98 3.25 -12.61
CA ASP A 74 -5.29 3.84 -12.34
C ASP A 74 -6.29 2.77 -11.86
N PRO A 75 -6.80 2.84 -10.62
CA PRO A 75 -6.42 3.79 -9.58
C PRO A 75 -5.15 3.33 -8.82
N SER A 76 -4.31 4.29 -8.41
CA SER A 76 -3.10 3.98 -7.65
C SER A 76 -3.45 3.59 -6.21
N ARG A 77 -2.58 2.82 -5.55
CA ARG A 77 -2.82 2.35 -4.17
C ARG A 77 -2.07 3.11 -3.11
N HIS A 78 -1.19 4.03 -3.49
CA HIS A 78 -0.40 4.84 -2.57
C HIS A 78 -1.13 6.10 -2.09
N TYR A 79 -2.08 5.98 -1.17
CA TYR A 79 -2.63 7.19 -0.56
C TYR A 79 -1.60 7.85 0.37
N GLN A 80 -1.05 9.00 -0.05
CA GLN A 80 -0.13 9.81 0.76
C GLN A 80 -0.88 10.93 1.47
N GLN A 81 -0.84 10.91 2.80
CA GLN A 81 -1.48 11.91 3.64
C GLN A 81 -0.77 13.27 3.54
N VAL A 82 -1.54 14.34 3.78
CA VAL A 82 -1.01 15.71 3.79
C VAL A 82 0.11 15.88 4.83
N HIS A 83 1.25 16.44 4.42
CA HIS A 83 2.45 16.55 5.28
C HIS A 83 2.31 17.57 6.42
N LYS A 84 1.53 18.65 6.22
CA LYS A 84 1.43 19.77 7.18
C LYS A 84 0.80 19.35 8.50
N ASN A 85 -0.21 18.49 8.45
CA ASN A 85 -0.87 17.94 9.65
C ASN A 85 -1.37 16.51 9.37
N PRO A 86 -0.47 15.51 9.34
CA PRO A 86 -0.83 14.16 8.93
C PRO A 86 -1.80 13.48 9.90
N ASN A 87 -1.90 13.96 11.15
CA ASN A 87 -2.83 13.41 12.14
C ASN A 87 -4.26 13.94 11.98
N SER A 88 -4.46 15.04 11.26
CA SER A 88 -5.78 15.53 10.85
C SER A 88 -6.16 15.14 9.42
N ALA A 89 -5.28 14.42 8.72
CA ALA A 89 -5.57 13.91 7.38
C ALA A 89 -6.74 12.92 7.41
N LEU A 90 -7.32 12.67 6.23
CA LEU A 90 -8.24 11.53 6.08
C LEU A 90 -7.47 10.25 6.40
N ALA A 91 -8.08 9.35 7.18
CA ALA A 91 -7.45 8.07 7.49
C ALA A 91 -7.47 7.14 6.25
N CYS A 92 -8.56 7.18 5.50
CA CYS A 92 -8.78 6.39 4.31
C CYS A 92 -8.92 7.35 3.13
N SER A 93 -8.35 6.98 1.98
CA SER A 93 -8.49 7.78 0.78
C SER A 93 -9.96 7.91 0.37
N ASN A 94 -10.33 9.08 -0.13
CA ASN A 94 -11.58 9.32 -0.85
C ASN A 94 -11.39 9.49 -2.36
N GLY A 95 -10.19 9.20 -2.87
CA GLY A 95 -9.79 9.39 -4.27
C GLY A 95 -9.63 10.84 -4.72
N LYS A 96 -9.65 11.82 -3.79
CA LYS A 96 -9.66 13.25 -4.14
C LYS A 96 -8.69 14.11 -3.33
N ALA A 97 -8.33 13.69 -2.12
CA ALA A 97 -7.50 14.48 -1.21
C ALA A 97 -6.29 13.67 -0.73
N GLY A 98 -5.21 14.38 -0.44
CA GLY A 98 -3.88 13.82 -0.15
C GLY A 98 -2.80 14.68 -0.79
N VAL A 99 -1.54 14.38 -0.51
CA VAL A 99 -0.47 14.80 -1.44
C VAL A 99 -0.60 13.96 -2.71
N GLU A 100 -0.83 12.66 -2.53
CA GLU A 100 -1.30 11.74 -3.55
C GLU A 100 -2.62 11.15 -3.08
N ALA A 101 -3.66 11.25 -3.89
CA ALA A 101 -4.99 10.85 -3.47
C ALA A 101 -5.12 9.32 -3.35
N GLY A 102 -4.49 8.53 -4.22
CA GLY A 102 -4.73 7.10 -4.30
C GLY A 102 -6.19 6.74 -4.68
N SER A 103 -6.53 5.47 -4.58
CA SER A 103 -7.87 4.95 -4.89
C SER A 103 -8.88 5.22 -3.77
N ASP A 104 -10.16 5.38 -4.10
CA ASP A 104 -11.24 5.51 -3.09
C ASP A 104 -11.33 4.29 -2.15
N GLU A 105 -11.02 4.51 -0.88
CA GLU A 105 -11.09 3.55 0.21
C GLU A 105 -12.14 3.97 1.26
N THR A 106 -13.10 4.84 0.90
CA THR A 106 -14.22 5.18 1.80
C THR A 106 -15.08 3.96 2.12
N ARG A 107 -15.62 3.90 3.34
CA ARG A 107 -16.54 2.84 3.74
C ARG A 107 -17.80 2.84 2.86
N ALA A 108 -18.08 1.71 2.22
CA ALA A 108 -19.29 1.51 1.45
C ALA A 108 -20.50 1.17 2.34
N ASN A 109 -21.72 1.34 1.80
CA ASN A 109 -22.96 0.95 2.46
C ASN A 109 -23.85 0.06 1.55
N PRO A 110 -24.01 -1.24 1.86
CA PRO A 110 -23.32 -1.99 2.92
C PRO A 110 -21.81 -2.14 2.65
N PRO A 111 -20.98 -2.49 3.65
CA PRO A 111 -19.54 -2.68 3.47
C PRO A 111 -19.18 -3.64 2.33
N SER A 112 -20.00 -4.66 2.09
CA SER A 112 -19.80 -5.63 1.00
C SER A 112 -19.70 -5.01 -0.39
N LYS A 113 -20.22 -3.79 -0.63
CA LYS A 113 -20.06 -3.10 -1.92
C LYS A 113 -18.62 -2.66 -2.22
N ALA A 114 -17.73 -2.61 -1.22
CA ALA A 114 -16.31 -2.34 -1.43
C ALA A 114 -15.49 -3.60 -1.78
N TYR A 115 -16.15 -4.76 -1.88
CA TYR A 115 -15.52 -6.08 -1.98
C TYR A 115 -16.21 -6.98 -3.01
N GLY A 116 -15.49 -7.98 -3.50
CA GLY A 116 -16.01 -8.95 -4.47
C GLY A 116 -16.16 -8.41 -5.90
N GLY A 117 -16.58 -9.28 -6.82
CA GLY A 117 -16.62 -8.98 -8.25
C GLY A 117 -15.21 -8.68 -8.77
N LYS A 118 -14.98 -7.42 -9.20
CA LYS A 118 -13.67 -6.95 -9.65
C LYS A 118 -12.69 -6.63 -8.50
N TYR A 119 -13.18 -6.61 -7.27
CA TYR A 119 -12.39 -6.30 -6.08
C TYR A 119 -12.09 -7.54 -5.24
N GLY A 120 -11.02 -7.45 -4.45
CA GLY A 120 -10.69 -8.45 -3.45
C GLY A 120 -11.81 -8.67 -2.43
N GLN A 121 -11.77 -9.80 -1.74
CA GLN A 121 -12.73 -10.12 -0.68
C GLN A 121 -12.40 -9.41 0.64
N MET A 122 -13.42 -9.20 1.47
CA MET A 122 -13.28 -8.65 2.82
C MET A 122 -12.63 -9.67 3.76
N THR A 123 -11.76 -9.24 4.66
CA THR A 123 -11.20 -10.12 5.69
C THR A 123 -12.28 -10.57 6.67
N VAL A 124 -12.30 -11.86 6.97
CA VAL A 124 -13.18 -12.47 7.98
C VAL A 124 -12.33 -13.24 8.98
N THR A 125 -12.48 -12.96 10.26
CA THR A 125 -11.59 -13.46 11.32
C THR A 125 -12.33 -13.60 12.67
N SER A 126 -11.65 -14.15 13.67
CA SER A 126 -12.09 -14.26 15.07
C SER A 126 -11.12 -13.56 16.01
N VAL A 127 -11.57 -13.24 17.22
CA VAL A 127 -10.68 -12.74 18.28
C VAL A 127 -9.55 -13.75 18.55
N GLY A 128 -8.31 -13.28 18.66
CA GLY A 128 -7.14 -14.12 18.92
C GLY A 128 -6.53 -14.78 17.68
N ASP A 129 -7.18 -14.69 16.52
CA ASP A 129 -6.59 -15.10 15.25
C ASP A 129 -5.33 -14.29 14.96
N THR A 130 -4.42 -14.89 14.19
CA THR A 130 -3.30 -14.17 13.61
C THR A 130 -3.69 -13.67 12.22
N LEU A 131 -3.68 -12.35 12.04
CA LEU A 131 -3.75 -11.73 10.72
C LEU A 131 -2.35 -11.30 10.29
N CYS A 132 -2.03 -11.51 9.02
CA CYS A 132 -0.74 -11.13 8.43
C CYS A 132 -0.97 -10.17 7.29
N VAL A 133 -0.35 -8.99 7.35
CA VAL A 133 -0.44 -7.96 6.31
C VAL A 133 0.79 -8.06 5.43
N ARG A 134 0.62 -7.98 4.12
CA ARG A 134 1.69 -7.97 3.11
C ARG A 134 1.73 -6.64 2.38
N TRP A 135 2.91 -6.13 2.08
CA TRP A 135 3.14 -4.91 1.31
C TRP A 135 4.41 -5.01 0.43
N PRO A 136 4.51 -4.25 -0.66
CA PRO A 136 5.74 -4.11 -1.43
C PRO A 136 6.74 -3.23 -0.67
N ALA A 137 8.01 -3.65 -0.61
CA ALA A 137 9.07 -2.88 0.02
C ALA A 137 9.37 -1.55 -0.67
N LYS A 138 9.19 -1.52 -2.00
CA LYS A 138 9.78 -0.51 -2.87
C LYS A 138 11.30 -0.44 -2.64
N ASN A 139 11.93 0.66 -3.03
CA ASN A 139 13.34 0.94 -2.77
C ASN A 139 13.69 1.11 -1.26
N HIS A 140 12.77 0.88 -0.32
CA HIS A 140 12.96 1.13 1.12
C HIS A 140 13.31 -0.11 1.96
N ALA A 141 13.47 -1.29 1.37
CA ALA A 141 14.08 -2.44 2.06
C ALA A 141 15.61 -2.53 1.89
N LYS A 142 16.27 -1.43 1.50
CA LYS A 142 17.73 -1.31 1.45
C LYS A 142 18.34 -1.37 2.84
N LYS A 143 19.57 -1.89 2.97
CA LYS A 143 20.25 -2.04 4.27
C LYS A 143 20.41 -0.72 5.04
N ASN A 144 20.67 0.38 4.34
CA ASN A 144 21.03 1.67 4.94
C ASN A 144 19.84 2.63 5.17
N GLU A 145 18.63 2.23 4.77
CA GLU A 145 17.43 3.04 5.00
C GLU A 145 16.93 2.90 6.46
N PRO A 146 16.14 3.84 7.00
CA PRO A 146 15.42 3.61 8.26
C PRO A 146 14.42 2.45 8.15
N ASN A 147 14.26 1.66 9.22
CA ASN A 147 13.21 0.64 9.32
C ASN A 147 12.01 1.19 10.11
N ASN A 148 11.36 2.22 9.57
CA ASN A 148 10.19 2.81 10.21
C ASN A 148 9.08 1.75 10.34
N MET A 149 8.44 1.71 11.50
CA MET A 149 7.42 0.70 11.78
C MET A 149 6.13 1.01 11.04
N VAL A 150 5.52 -0.03 10.46
CA VAL A 150 4.12 -0.01 10.05
C VAL A 150 3.25 0.01 11.30
N GLN A 151 2.31 0.93 11.35
CA GLN A 151 1.24 0.99 12.35
C GLN A 151 0.02 0.24 11.83
N ILE A 152 -0.49 -0.70 12.62
CA ILE A 152 -1.80 -1.29 12.40
C ILE A 152 -2.77 -0.64 13.38
N ASN A 153 -3.71 0.13 12.84
CA ASN A 153 -4.72 0.80 13.62
C ASN A 153 -6.08 0.13 13.38
N LEU A 154 -6.87 -0.05 14.43
CA LEU A 154 -8.17 -0.71 14.35
C LEU A 154 -9.21 0.11 15.10
N SER A 155 -10.31 0.46 14.45
CA SER A 155 -11.38 1.24 15.08
C SER A 155 -11.90 0.55 16.35
N LYS A 156 -12.25 1.34 17.36
CA LYS A 156 -12.90 0.82 18.57
C LYS A 156 -14.38 0.53 18.34
N ALA A 157 -15.05 1.41 17.61
CA ALA A 157 -16.45 1.23 17.23
C ALA A 157 -16.56 0.20 16.09
N LYS A 158 -17.49 -0.74 16.26
CA LYS A 158 -17.95 -1.63 15.20
C LYS A 158 -19.00 -0.95 14.35
N ASP A 159 -19.09 -1.34 13.09
CA ASP A 159 -20.11 -0.94 12.12
C ASP A 159 -20.23 0.59 11.91
N ALA A 160 -19.20 1.33 12.29
CA ALA A 160 -19.15 2.79 12.22
C ALA A 160 -18.68 3.30 10.85
N LYS A 161 -19.01 4.55 10.54
CA LYS A 161 -18.42 5.30 9.42
C LYS A 161 -16.90 5.46 9.63
N ASP A 162 -16.20 5.89 8.57
CA ASP A 162 -14.78 6.22 8.67
C ASP A 162 -14.57 7.32 9.71
N ILE A 163 -13.63 7.08 10.62
CA ILE A 163 -13.24 7.99 11.69
C ILE A 163 -11.98 8.77 11.30
N SER A 164 -11.70 9.86 12.02
CA SER A 164 -10.50 10.67 11.77
C SER A 164 -9.22 9.88 12.03
N GLN A 165 -8.12 10.30 11.39
CA GLN A 165 -6.80 9.70 11.64
C GLN A 165 -6.40 9.80 13.12
N GLN A 166 -6.68 10.93 13.79
CA GLN A 166 -6.41 11.12 15.21
C GLN A 166 -7.14 10.12 16.10
N GLU A 167 -8.41 9.82 15.81
CA GLU A 167 -9.18 8.85 16.58
C GLU A 167 -8.68 7.42 16.34
N LEU A 168 -8.32 7.11 15.08
CA LEU A 168 -7.80 5.81 14.72
C LEU A 168 -6.43 5.53 15.36
N LEU A 169 -5.57 6.54 15.48
CA LEU A 169 -4.25 6.45 16.13
C LEU A 169 -4.30 6.09 17.62
N LYS A 170 -5.36 6.49 18.34
CA LYS A 170 -5.58 6.08 19.73
C LYS A 170 -5.74 4.56 19.89
N ASN A 171 -6.00 3.87 18.79
CA ASN A 171 -6.21 2.42 18.73
C ASN A 171 -5.19 1.74 17.81
N THR A 172 -3.91 2.14 17.92
CA THR A 172 -2.79 1.39 17.31
C THR A 172 -2.65 0.04 18.04
N ILE A 173 -2.97 -1.06 17.37
CA ILE A 173 -2.99 -2.41 17.96
C ILE A 173 -1.71 -3.22 17.69
N ALA A 174 -0.91 -2.82 16.68
CA ALA A 174 0.37 -3.44 16.41
C ALA A 174 1.34 -2.47 15.73
N ARG A 175 2.64 -2.74 15.89
CA ARG A 175 3.72 -2.13 15.13
C ARG A 175 4.53 -3.22 14.47
N LEU A 176 4.60 -3.22 13.14
CA LEU A 176 5.26 -4.25 12.35
C LEU A 176 6.53 -3.70 11.69
N PRO A 177 7.67 -4.42 11.71
CA PRO A 177 8.87 -3.96 11.02
C PRO A 177 8.63 -3.90 9.51
N TYR A 178 8.73 -2.71 8.91
CA TYR A 178 8.48 -2.53 7.48
C TYR A 178 9.39 -3.41 6.61
N LYS A 179 10.65 -3.57 7.03
CA LYS A 179 11.68 -4.36 6.32
C LYS A 179 11.67 -5.86 6.61
N ASN A 180 10.60 -6.42 7.19
CA ASN A 180 10.48 -7.88 7.31
C ASN A 180 10.16 -8.51 5.95
N CYS A 181 11.18 -8.63 5.11
CA CYS A 181 11.07 -8.92 3.69
C CYS A 181 11.75 -10.24 3.30
N ASN A 182 11.29 -10.80 2.19
CA ASN A 182 11.98 -11.91 1.53
C ASN A 182 13.41 -11.50 1.09
N ALA A 183 14.31 -12.48 1.02
CA ALA A 183 15.62 -12.27 0.38
C ALA A 183 15.46 -12.15 -1.15
N GLY A 184 16.28 -11.32 -1.81
CA GLY A 184 16.29 -11.17 -3.27
C GLY A 184 16.86 -9.82 -3.70
N SER A 185 17.23 -9.65 -4.97
CA SER A 185 17.85 -8.43 -5.49
C SER A 185 16.86 -7.38 -6.01
N ASN A 186 15.63 -7.78 -6.39
CA ASN A 186 14.60 -6.82 -6.81
C ASN A 186 14.05 -6.12 -5.56
N GLU A 187 14.54 -4.91 -5.31
CA GLU A 187 14.14 -4.09 -4.16
C GLU A 187 12.72 -3.55 -4.34
N ASP A 188 12.41 -3.00 -5.52
CA ASP A 188 11.13 -2.35 -5.81
C ASP A 188 9.92 -3.26 -5.49
N ARG A 189 9.99 -4.53 -5.92
CA ARG A 189 8.88 -5.48 -5.74
C ARG A 189 9.17 -6.54 -4.69
N ARG A 190 10.07 -6.27 -3.74
CA ARG A 190 10.36 -7.22 -2.67
C ARG A 190 9.14 -7.31 -1.75
N ALA A 191 8.61 -8.53 -1.58
CA ALA A 191 7.49 -8.76 -0.67
C ALA A 191 7.96 -8.68 0.79
N CYS A 192 7.25 -7.90 1.59
CA CYS A 192 7.41 -7.79 3.02
C CYS A 192 6.08 -7.98 3.72
N GLY A 193 6.12 -8.25 5.01
CA GLY A 193 4.90 -8.31 5.79
C GLY A 193 5.12 -8.43 7.27
N GLY A 194 4.03 -8.47 8.01
CA GLY A 194 4.06 -8.72 9.44
C GLY A 194 2.72 -9.21 9.93
N CYS A 195 2.74 -9.92 11.05
CA CYS A 195 1.55 -10.51 11.62
C CYS A 195 1.24 -9.91 12.99
N PHE A 196 -0.05 -9.85 13.33
CA PHE A 196 -0.53 -9.40 14.61
C PHE A 196 -1.72 -10.25 15.06
N LYS A 197 -2.01 -10.24 16.37
CA LYS A 197 -3.18 -10.90 16.94
C LYS A 197 -4.38 -9.97 16.89
N VAL A 198 -5.53 -10.49 16.45
CA VAL A 198 -6.80 -9.75 16.50
C VAL A 198 -7.15 -9.53 17.97
N PRO A 199 -7.27 -8.27 18.43
CA PRO A 199 -7.52 -7.97 19.83
C PRO A 199 -8.95 -8.33 20.21
N VAL A 200 -9.22 -8.39 21.52
CA VAL A 200 -10.57 -8.61 22.04
C VAL A 200 -11.51 -7.48 21.56
N ARG A 201 -12.56 -7.89 20.85
CA ARG A 201 -13.59 -7.05 20.26
C ARG A 201 -14.91 -7.81 20.22
N ALA A 202 -16.02 -7.08 20.27
CA ALA A 202 -17.33 -7.67 20.01
C ALA A 202 -17.46 -8.05 18.53
N LYS A 203 -18.36 -9.00 18.21
CA LYS A 203 -18.68 -9.36 16.83
C LYS A 203 -19.17 -8.13 16.04
N GLY A 204 -18.68 -7.95 14.83
CA GLY A 204 -19.02 -6.83 13.94
C GLY A 204 -17.92 -6.49 12.93
N THR A 205 -18.15 -5.44 12.14
CA THR A 205 -17.20 -4.99 11.10
C THR A 205 -16.42 -3.77 11.59
N TYR A 206 -15.09 -3.84 11.56
CA TYR A 206 -14.20 -2.79 12.04
C TYR A 206 -13.35 -2.20 10.92
N LEU A 207 -13.02 -0.92 11.02
CA LEU A 207 -12.05 -0.28 10.15
C LEU A 207 -10.64 -0.63 10.63
N LEU A 208 -9.86 -1.28 9.77
CA LEU A 208 -8.43 -1.49 9.91
C LEU A 208 -7.67 -0.54 8.97
N GLN A 209 -6.59 0.05 9.45
CA GLN A 209 -5.66 0.82 8.65
C GLN A 209 -4.25 0.27 8.81
N TRP A 210 -3.61 0.02 7.67
CA TRP A 210 -2.17 -0.06 7.54
C TRP A 210 -1.63 1.35 7.31
N ARG A 211 -0.68 1.79 8.12
CA ARG A 211 -0.11 3.15 8.03
C ARG A 211 1.40 3.11 8.22
N TRP A 212 2.16 3.66 7.29
CA TRP A 212 3.62 3.65 7.33
C TRP A 212 4.19 5.02 7.04
N MET A 213 5.26 5.38 7.74
CA MET A 213 5.98 6.62 7.53
C MET A 213 7.25 6.35 6.75
N LEU A 214 7.32 6.91 5.55
CA LEU A 214 8.52 6.83 4.72
C LEU A 214 9.59 7.78 5.28
N ASN A 215 9.37 9.07 5.13
CA ASN A 215 10.17 10.15 5.69
C ASN A 215 9.37 10.91 6.74
N LYS A 216 10.03 11.84 7.44
CA LYS A 216 9.37 12.68 8.45
C LYS A 216 8.11 13.33 7.87
N ASN A 217 6.95 13.00 8.44
CA ASN A 217 5.61 13.46 8.04
C ASN A 217 5.09 12.95 6.67
N GLU A 218 5.79 12.05 6.00
CA GLU A 218 5.32 11.40 4.78
C GLU A 218 4.68 10.06 5.12
N TRP A 219 3.34 10.05 5.22
CA TRP A 219 2.58 8.88 5.65
C TRP A 219 1.78 8.28 4.50
N TYR A 220 1.95 6.99 4.29
CA TYR A 220 1.16 6.18 3.35
C TYR A 220 0.16 5.33 4.11
N THR A 221 -1.04 5.19 3.58
CA THR A 221 -2.09 4.43 4.24
C THR A 221 -2.90 3.55 3.29
N SER A 222 -3.46 2.46 3.84
CA SER A 222 -4.45 1.63 3.17
C SER A 222 -5.50 1.18 4.18
N CYS A 223 -6.77 1.34 3.84
CA CYS A 223 -7.90 1.00 4.70
C CYS A 223 -8.64 -0.26 4.25
N ALA A 224 -9.08 -1.03 5.24
CA ALA A 224 -9.84 -2.24 5.07
C ALA A 224 -10.97 -2.32 6.11
N ASP A 225 -12.04 -3.00 5.77
CA ASP A 225 -13.01 -3.55 6.70
C ASP A 225 -12.59 -4.97 7.07
N ILE A 226 -12.59 -5.28 8.37
CA ILE A 226 -12.42 -6.65 8.86
C ILE A 226 -13.68 -7.06 9.63
N GLN A 227 -14.23 -8.23 9.31
CA GLN A 227 -15.37 -8.79 10.02
C GLN A 227 -14.89 -9.75 11.10
N ILE A 228 -15.17 -9.41 12.36
CA ILE A 228 -14.89 -10.26 13.52
C ILE A 228 -16.17 -11.06 13.84
N LYS A 229 -16.06 -12.40 13.80
CA LYS A 229 -17.15 -13.35 14.03
C LYS A 229 -17.26 -13.86 15.45
#